data_AF-A0A2V9MZ07-F1
#
_entry.id   AF-A0A2V9MZ07-F1
#
_cell.length_a   1.000
_cell.length_b   1.000
_cell.length_c   1.000
_cell.angle_alpha   90.00
_cell.angle_beta   90.00
_cell.angle_gamma   90.00
#
_symmetry.space_group_name_H-M   'P 1'
#
loop_
_entity.id
_entity.type
_entity.pdbx_description
1 polymer ?
#
loop_
_entity_poly.entity_id
_entity_poly.type
_entity_poly.pdbx_seq_one_letter_code
_entity_poly.pdbx_strand_id
1 'polypeptide(L)'
;MVHFNVQQEFGHEPKLQPEQLSTIDSVLVDGRMQPYEWIMSRSGELFKTDAISHGDNHFFPGPCDIAWDLAGTAVEWNLNREAIEFLLGQFGKFSGIDLSQRIQDYMLAYCVFRLGFCKMATSATSDSEEEARLNLSYMRYRGRAERLLNLPHRGIEALD
;
A
#
# COMPACT_ATOMS: atom_id res chain seq x y z
N MET A 1 5.29 4.41 -11.98
CA MET A 1 4.91 5.29 -10.84
C MET A 1 5.95 5.26 -9.72
N VAL A 2 6.34 4.09 -9.19
CA VAL A 2 7.29 3.99 -8.06
C VAL A 2 8.60 4.73 -8.30
N HIS A 3 9.32 4.43 -9.39
CA HIS A 3 10.57 5.12 -9.75
C HIS A 3 10.42 6.64 -9.74
N PHE A 4 9.42 7.15 -10.46
CA PHE A 4 9.14 8.59 -10.53
C PHE A 4 8.86 9.19 -9.15
N ASN A 5 7.96 8.61 -8.36
CA ASN A 5 7.62 9.14 -7.04
C ASN A 5 8.81 9.10 -6.07
N VAL A 6 9.64 8.05 -6.12
CA VAL A 6 10.86 7.96 -5.30
C VAL A 6 11.86 9.02 -5.72
N GLN A 7 12.12 9.16 -7.03
CA GLN A 7 13.04 10.17 -7.55
C GLN A 7 12.60 11.59 -7.18
N GLN A 8 11.31 11.90 -7.33
CA GLN A 8 10.76 13.23 -7.01
C GLN A 8 10.80 13.55 -5.51
N GLU A 9 10.64 12.53 -4.64
CA GLU A 9 10.52 12.75 -3.19
C GLU A 9 11.87 12.63 -2.45
N PHE A 10 12.73 11.70 -2.87
CA PHE A 10 13.98 11.36 -2.18
C PHE A 10 15.24 11.69 -2.99
N GLY A 11 15.11 12.09 -4.26
CA GLY A 11 16.23 12.54 -5.09
C GLY A 11 17.15 11.43 -5.61
N HIS A 12 16.73 10.16 -5.51
CA HIS A 12 17.47 9.01 -6.03
C HIS A 12 16.53 7.96 -6.62
N GLU A 13 17.07 7.00 -7.36
CA GLU A 13 16.31 5.86 -7.86
C GLU A 13 16.16 4.78 -6.77
N PRO A 14 15.02 4.07 -6.71
CA PRO A 14 14.91 2.88 -5.87
C PRO A 14 15.73 1.73 -6.46
N LYS A 15 16.25 0.84 -5.61
CA LYS A 15 16.94 -0.40 -6.04
C LYS A 15 15.95 -1.52 -6.40
N LEU A 16 14.89 -1.15 -7.13
CA LEU A 16 13.85 -2.07 -7.59
C LEU A 16 14.06 -2.42 -9.06
N GLN A 17 13.93 -3.71 -9.37
CA GLN A 17 13.85 -4.21 -10.74
C GLN A 17 12.38 -4.26 -11.19
N PRO A 18 12.07 -4.01 -12.48
CA PRO A 18 10.70 -4.01 -13.00
C PRO A 18 9.91 -5.29 -12.68
N GLU A 19 10.58 -6.45 -12.65
CA GLU A 19 9.98 -7.76 -12.43
C GLU A 19 9.40 -7.89 -11.01
N GLN A 20 9.93 -7.17 -10.03
CA GLN A 20 9.47 -7.21 -8.63
C GLN A 20 8.02 -6.71 -8.48
N LEU A 21 7.61 -5.79 -9.34
CA LEU A 21 6.24 -5.24 -9.38
C LEU A 21 5.46 -5.67 -10.64
N SER A 22 5.93 -6.72 -11.33
CA SER A 22 5.24 -7.27 -12.50
C SER A 22 3.93 -7.93 -12.06
N THR A 23 2.82 -7.64 -12.76
CA THR A 23 1.53 -8.26 -12.44
C THR A 23 1.57 -9.75 -12.77
N ILE A 24 1.40 -10.61 -11.75
CA ILE A 24 1.28 -12.06 -11.94
C ILE A 24 -0.17 -12.42 -12.29
N ASP A 25 -1.11 -11.97 -11.45
CA ASP A 25 -2.54 -12.15 -11.66
C ASP A 25 -3.23 -10.79 -11.59
N SER A 26 -3.85 -10.39 -12.69
CA SER A 26 -4.57 -9.13 -12.77
C SER A 26 -5.97 -9.28 -12.19
N VAL A 27 -6.28 -8.46 -11.20
CA VAL A 27 -7.59 -8.41 -10.56
C VAL A 27 -8.10 -6.97 -10.50
N LEU A 28 -9.41 -6.82 -10.34
CA LEU A 28 -10.00 -5.57 -9.87
C LEU A 28 -9.73 -5.46 -8.38
N VAL A 29 -8.63 -4.79 -8.04
CA VAL A 29 -8.29 -4.50 -6.64
C VAL A 29 -9.35 -3.62 -6.01
N ASP A 30 -9.44 -3.63 -4.68
CA ASP A 30 -10.13 -2.57 -3.99
C ASP A 30 -9.38 -1.25 -4.19
N GLY A 31 -8.06 -1.22 -3.99
CA GLY A 31 -7.23 -0.03 -4.21
C GLY A 31 -7.08 0.86 -2.97
N ARG A 32 -7.93 0.70 -1.94
CA ARG A 32 -7.85 1.42 -0.65
C ARG A 32 -8.04 0.45 0.50
N MET A 33 -7.25 0.56 1.57
CA MET A 33 -7.35 -0.39 2.70
C MET A 33 -7.37 0.34 4.05
N GLN A 34 -8.03 1.50 4.12
CA GLN A 34 -8.01 2.34 5.31
C GLN A 34 -8.80 1.68 6.45
N PRO A 35 -8.34 1.70 7.72
CA PRO A 35 -9.07 1.03 8.79
C PRO A 35 -10.48 1.59 9.04
N TYR A 36 -10.69 2.88 8.78
CA TYR A 36 -12.00 3.51 8.94
C TYR A 36 -13.04 3.09 7.88
N GLU A 37 -12.62 2.39 6.83
CA GLU A 37 -13.51 1.81 5.81
C GLU A 37 -14.13 0.48 6.27
N TRP A 38 -13.71 -0.04 7.44
CA TRP A 38 -14.12 -1.33 7.96
C TRP A 38 -14.90 -1.20 9.26
N ILE A 39 -15.89 -2.07 9.41
CA ILE A 39 -16.68 -2.22 10.63
C ILE A 39 -16.54 -3.66 11.15
N MET A 40 -16.54 -3.81 12.48
CA MET A 40 -16.48 -5.11 13.13
C MET A 40 -17.89 -5.51 13.59
N SER A 41 -18.32 -6.72 13.22
CA SER A 41 -19.57 -7.29 13.74
C SER A 41 -19.42 -7.69 15.21
N ARG A 42 -20.55 -7.99 15.86
CA ARG A 42 -20.55 -8.52 17.23
C ARG A 42 -19.82 -9.87 17.35
N SER A 43 -19.76 -10.63 16.27
CA SER A 43 -19.03 -11.91 16.16
C SER A 43 -17.53 -11.72 15.89
N GLY A 44 -17.05 -10.49 15.71
CA GLY A 44 -15.64 -10.20 15.46
C GLY A 44 -15.23 -10.26 13.98
N GLU A 45 -16.18 -10.40 13.06
CA GLU A 45 -15.91 -10.39 11.62
C GLU A 45 -15.73 -8.95 11.13
N LEU A 46 -14.75 -8.72 10.27
CA LEU A 46 -14.52 -7.43 9.65
C LEU A 46 -15.24 -7.35 8.31
N PHE A 47 -16.03 -6.30 8.13
CA PHE A 47 -16.72 -5.98 6.89
C PHE A 47 -16.25 -4.64 6.36
N LYS A 48 -15.79 -4.63 5.11
CA LYS A 48 -15.49 -3.39 4.42
C LYS A 48 -16.79 -2.77 3.90
N THR A 49 -16.98 -1.48 4.16
CA THR A 49 -18.23 -0.77 3.85
C THR A 49 -18.30 -0.21 2.42
N ASP A 50 -17.17 -0.13 1.72
CA ASP A 50 -17.02 0.42 0.37
C ASP A 50 -16.22 -0.49 -0.58
N ALA A 51 -16.38 -1.82 -0.45
CA ALA A 51 -15.57 -2.85 -1.10
C ALA A 51 -15.71 -2.99 -2.63
N ILE A 52 -16.52 -2.17 -3.30
CA ILE A 52 -16.94 -2.38 -4.70
C ILE A 52 -16.97 -1.04 -5.45
N SER A 53 -15.81 -0.53 -5.88
CA SER A 53 -15.74 0.47 -6.97
C SER A 53 -14.34 0.94 -7.38
N HIS A 54 -13.30 0.81 -6.55
CA HIS A 54 -12.10 1.63 -6.77
C HIS A 54 -11.04 1.01 -7.69
N GLY A 55 -11.06 -0.30 -7.97
CA GLY A 55 -10.11 -0.94 -8.88
C GLY A 55 -10.20 -0.55 -10.35
N ASP A 56 -11.35 0.01 -10.77
CA ASP A 56 -11.60 0.49 -12.14
C ASP A 56 -11.85 2.01 -12.17
N ASN A 57 -11.48 2.71 -11.09
CA ASN A 57 -11.60 4.16 -11.05
C ASN A 57 -10.46 4.83 -11.84
N HIS A 58 -10.62 6.12 -12.16
CA HIS A 58 -9.60 6.89 -12.88
C HIS A 58 -8.31 7.17 -12.06
N PHE A 59 -8.24 6.75 -10.79
CA PHE A 59 -7.06 6.94 -9.94
C PHE A 59 -6.02 5.84 -10.12
N PHE A 60 -6.43 4.65 -10.57
CA PHE A 60 -5.55 3.52 -10.82
C PHE A 60 -5.52 3.18 -12.32
N PRO A 61 -4.43 2.59 -12.84
CA PRO A 61 -4.30 2.25 -14.26
C PRO A 61 -5.19 1.07 -14.71
N GLY A 62 -6.34 0.85 -14.06
CA GLY A 62 -7.19 -0.32 -14.24
C GLY A 62 -6.71 -1.55 -13.44
N PRO A 63 -7.18 -2.76 -13.78
CA PRO A 63 -6.83 -4.01 -13.11
C PRO A 63 -5.33 -4.18 -12.87
N CYS A 64 -4.94 -4.55 -11.65
CA CYS A 64 -3.54 -4.70 -11.25
C CYS A 64 -3.33 -5.92 -10.31
N ASP A 65 -2.11 -6.12 -9.82
CA ASP A 65 -1.78 -7.26 -8.97
C ASP A 65 -2.41 -7.13 -7.57
N ILE A 66 -3.02 -8.21 -7.07
CA ILE A 66 -3.65 -8.27 -5.74
C ILE A 66 -2.69 -7.95 -4.59
N ALA A 67 -1.38 -8.08 -4.81
CA ALA A 67 -0.36 -7.64 -3.86
C ALA A 67 -0.51 -6.16 -3.46
N TRP A 68 -1.14 -5.33 -4.30
CA TRP A 68 -1.49 -3.95 -3.96
C TRP A 68 -2.36 -3.83 -2.70
N ASP A 69 -3.44 -4.61 -2.61
CA ASP A 69 -4.37 -4.54 -1.47
C ASP A 69 -3.78 -5.18 -0.22
N LEU A 70 -3.00 -6.27 -0.37
CA LEU A 70 -2.33 -6.86 0.80
C LEU A 70 -1.25 -5.92 1.35
N ALA A 71 -0.49 -5.27 0.49
CA ALA A 71 0.47 -4.24 0.90
C ALA A 71 -0.23 -3.03 1.50
N GLY A 72 -1.34 -2.58 0.90
CA GLY A 72 -2.19 -1.53 1.44
C GLY A 72 -2.68 -1.87 2.84
N THR A 73 -3.14 -3.09 3.06
CA THR A 73 -3.57 -3.58 4.38
C THR A 73 -2.42 -3.50 5.39
N ALA A 74 -1.25 -4.05 5.04
CA ALA A 74 -0.06 -4.02 5.89
C ALA A 74 0.37 -2.58 6.27
N VAL A 75 0.27 -1.65 5.31
CA VAL A 75 0.61 -0.25 5.51
C VAL A 75 -0.41 0.48 6.38
N GLU A 76 -1.69 0.39 6.02
CA GLU A 76 -2.76 1.19 6.61
C GLU A 76 -3.15 0.73 8.01
N TRP A 77 -3.09 -0.57 8.28
CA TRP A 77 -3.35 -1.15 9.60
C TRP A 77 -2.11 -1.19 10.49
N ASN A 78 -0.98 -0.68 9.99
CA ASN A 78 0.30 -0.69 10.70
C ASN A 78 0.67 -2.08 11.23
N LEU A 79 0.48 -3.10 10.38
CA LEU A 79 0.77 -4.49 10.74
C LEU A 79 2.27 -4.67 10.98
N ASN A 80 2.60 -5.42 12.03
CA ASN A 80 3.95 -5.92 12.27
C ASN A 80 4.23 -7.15 11.40
N ARG A 81 5.47 -7.62 11.42
CA ARG A 81 5.91 -8.78 10.63
C ARG A 81 5.01 -10.00 10.82
N GLU A 82 4.73 -10.39 12.06
CA GLU A 82 3.95 -11.59 12.36
C GLU A 82 2.51 -11.50 11.84
N ALA A 83 1.89 -10.32 11.92
CA ALA A 83 0.57 -10.09 11.37
C ALA A 83 0.55 -10.10 9.84
N ILE A 84 1.62 -9.60 9.19
CA ILE A 84 1.77 -9.70 7.74
C ILE A 84 1.97 -11.17 7.34
N GLU A 85 2.81 -11.93 8.06
CA GLU A 85 3.04 -13.36 7.81
C GLU A 85 1.73 -14.14 7.93
N PHE A 86 0.93 -13.84 8.96
CA PHE A 86 -0.40 -14.41 9.13
C PHE A 86 -1.33 -14.05 7.96
N LEU A 87 -1.42 -12.77 7.58
CA LEU A 87 -2.26 -12.30 6.48
C LEU A 87 -1.91 -13.01 5.16
N LEU A 88 -0.63 -13.02 4.79
CA LEU A 88 -0.16 -13.68 3.57
C LEU A 88 -0.35 -15.19 3.62
N GLY A 89 -0.11 -15.81 4.78
CA GLY A 89 -0.32 -17.24 4.97
C GLY A 89 -1.79 -17.66 4.87
N GLN A 90 -2.72 -16.84 5.37
CA GLN A 90 -4.15 -17.09 5.16
C GLN A 90 -4.54 -16.87 3.71
N PHE A 91 -4.11 -15.75 3.10
CA PHE A 91 -4.37 -15.47 1.69
C PHE A 91 -3.92 -16.62 0.79
N GLY A 92 -2.67 -17.06 0.92
CA GLY A 92 -2.10 -18.14 0.12
C GLY A 92 -2.81 -19.49 0.31
N LYS A 93 -3.38 -19.78 1.48
CA LYS A 93 -4.22 -20.98 1.69
C LYS A 93 -5.50 -20.96 0.86
N PHE A 94 -6.11 -19.79 0.66
CA PHE A 94 -7.35 -19.66 -0.09
C PHE A 94 -7.12 -19.45 -1.59
N SER A 95 -6.06 -18.75 -1.98
CA SER A 95 -5.79 -18.39 -3.37
C SER A 95 -4.77 -19.30 -4.07
N GLY A 96 -3.90 -19.98 -3.32
CA GLY A 96 -2.75 -20.69 -3.86
C GLY A 96 -1.57 -19.78 -4.27
N ILE A 97 -1.66 -18.47 -4.01
CA ILE A 97 -0.66 -17.48 -4.42
C ILE A 97 0.25 -17.13 -3.22
N ASP A 98 1.57 -17.24 -3.41
CA ASP A 98 2.57 -16.79 -2.44
C ASP A 98 3.11 -15.40 -2.80
N LEU A 99 2.94 -14.45 -1.87
CA LEU A 99 3.38 -13.06 -2.02
C LEU A 99 4.48 -12.68 -1.03
N SER A 100 5.00 -13.63 -0.25
CA SER A 100 6.01 -13.40 0.80
C SER A 100 7.25 -12.65 0.30
N GLN A 101 7.72 -12.98 -0.91
CA GLN A 101 8.90 -12.35 -1.52
C GLN A 101 8.64 -10.98 -2.13
N ARG A 102 7.37 -10.62 -2.38
CA ARG A 102 6.99 -9.40 -3.13
C ARG A 102 6.36 -8.33 -2.24
N ILE A 103 5.85 -8.71 -1.07
CA ILE A 103 5.04 -7.80 -0.23
C ILE A 103 5.79 -6.52 0.15
N GLN A 104 7.08 -6.60 0.44
CA GLN A 104 7.91 -5.45 0.80
C GLN A 104 7.96 -4.41 -0.32
N ASP A 105 8.12 -4.86 -1.57
CA ASP A 105 8.22 -3.98 -2.74
C ASP A 105 6.87 -3.32 -3.03
N TYR A 106 5.76 -4.06 -2.88
CA TYR A 106 4.42 -3.51 -2.99
C TYR A 106 4.09 -2.54 -1.85
N MET A 107 4.59 -2.76 -0.64
CA MET A 107 4.45 -1.81 0.47
C MET A 107 5.17 -0.49 0.15
N LEU A 108 6.36 -0.56 -0.45
CA LEU A 108 7.07 0.64 -0.92
C LEU A 108 6.25 1.34 -2.01
N ALA A 109 5.80 0.59 -3.02
CA ALA A 109 4.98 1.11 -4.11
C ALA A 109 3.72 1.83 -3.59
N TYR A 110 3.03 1.21 -2.64
CA TYR A 110 1.84 1.76 -2.00
C TYR A 110 2.15 3.04 -1.21
N CYS A 111 3.22 3.04 -0.40
CA CYS A 111 3.61 4.22 0.38
C CYS A 111 3.96 5.42 -0.52
N VAL A 112 4.72 5.20 -1.60
CA VAL A 112 5.12 6.29 -2.50
C VAL A 112 3.97 6.80 -3.37
N PHE A 113 2.98 5.94 -3.67
CA PHE A 113 1.74 6.40 -4.26
C PHE A 113 0.97 7.31 -3.29
N ARG A 114 0.78 6.86 -2.05
CA ARG A 114 -0.02 7.58 -1.06
C ARG A 114 0.61 8.90 -0.62
N LEU A 115 1.93 8.97 -0.48
CA LEU A 115 2.59 10.25 -0.21
C LEU A 115 2.43 11.22 -1.39
N GLY A 116 2.54 10.73 -2.64
CA GLY A 116 2.35 11.54 -3.84
C GLY A 116 0.93 12.10 -3.92
N PHE A 117 -0.07 11.25 -3.64
CA PHE A 117 -1.47 11.66 -3.53
C PHE A 117 -1.66 12.73 -2.45
N CYS A 118 -1.13 12.52 -1.24
CA CYS A 118 -1.27 13.49 -0.15
C CYS A 118 -0.65 14.83 -0.53
N LYS A 119 0.55 14.83 -1.12
CA LYS A 119 1.25 16.05 -1.58
C LYS A 119 0.46 16.83 -2.63
N MET A 120 -0.11 16.11 -3.61
CA MET A 120 -0.99 16.70 -4.62
C MET A 120 -2.26 17.28 -3.99
N ALA A 121 -2.91 16.53 -3.11
CA ALA A 121 -4.15 16.95 -2.44
C ALA A 121 -3.93 18.16 -1.51
N THR A 122 -2.83 18.19 -0.75
CA THR A 122 -2.44 19.36 0.06
C THR A 122 -2.33 20.61 -0.80
N SER A 123 -1.74 20.49 -1.99
CA SER A 123 -1.57 21.63 -2.91
C SER A 123 -2.88 22.09 -3.56
N ALA A 124 -3.94 21.29 -3.51
CA ALA A 124 -5.22 21.55 -4.16
C ALA A 124 -6.33 21.99 -3.18
N THR A 125 -6.14 21.82 -1.87
CA THR A 125 -7.10 22.26 -0.86
C THR A 125 -6.90 23.73 -0.49
N SER A 126 -7.98 24.39 -0.08
CA SER A 126 -7.96 25.73 0.53
C SER A 126 -8.39 25.70 2.00
N ASP A 127 -8.70 24.53 2.53
CA ASP A 127 -9.08 24.30 3.92
C ASP A 127 -7.84 23.94 4.75
N SER A 128 -7.55 24.75 5.76
CA SER A 128 -6.39 24.60 6.64
C SER A 128 -6.43 23.34 7.51
N GLU A 129 -7.62 22.87 7.90
CA GLU A 129 -7.74 21.65 8.71
C GLU A 129 -7.43 20.42 7.86
N GLU A 130 -7.96 20.39 6.63
CA GLU A 130 -7.65 19.33 5.66
C GLU A 130 -6.20 19.37 5.22
N GLU A 131 -5.62 20.55 5.02
CA GLU A 131 -4.19 20.71 4.74
C GLU A 131 -3.33 20.09 5.84
N ALA A 132 -3.64 20.37 7.10
CA ALA A 132 -2.94 19.78 8.24
C ALA A 132 -3.07 18.25 8.28
N ARG A 133 -4.27 17.71 8.05
CA ARG A 133 -4.54 16.27 8.01
C ARG A 133 -3.79 15.56 6.88
N LEU A 134 -3.75 16.17 5.70
CA LEU A 134 -3.02 15.66 4.53
C LEU A 134 -1.51 15.70 4.75
N ASN A 135 -0.98 16.77 5.35
CA ASN A 135 0.44 16.87 5.70
C ASN A 135 0.86 15.79 6.71
N LEU A 136 0.06 15.51 7.74
CA LEU A 136 0.32 14.41 8.68
C LEU A 136 0.34 13.06 7.96
N SER A 137 -0.61 12.83 7.05
CA SER A 137 -0.68 11.61 6.25
C SER A 137 0.54 11.46 5.32
N TYR A 138 0.94 12.54 4.64
CA TYR A 138 2.13 12.61 3.82
C TYR A 138 3.38 12.22 4.62
N MET A 139 3.59 12.83 5.80
CA MET A 139 4.76 12.54 6.65
C MET A 139 4.78 11.08 7.09
N ARG A 140 3.62 10.50 7.41
CA ARG A 140 3.49 9.07 7.76
C ARG A 140 3.95 8.16 6.63
N TYR A 141 3.44 8.36 5.41
CA TYR A 141 3.82 7.53 4.26
C TYR A 141 5.27 7.75 3.84
N ARG A 142 5.76 8.99 3.88
CA ARG A 142 7.15 9.33 3.59
C ARG A 142 8.10 8.60 4.54
N GLY A 143 7.86 8.67 5.86
CA GLY A 143 8.70 7.98 6.83
C GLY A 143 8.70 6.45 6.67
N ARG A 144 7.57 5.85 6.27
CA ARG A 144 7.50 4.42 5.98
C ARG A 144 8.24 4.05 4.68
N ALA A 145 8.07 4.84 3.62
CA ALA A 145 8.80 4.65 2.37
C ALA A 145 10.32 4.77 2.58
N GLU A 146 10.78 5.76 3.35
CA GLU A 146 12.20 5.95 3.68
C GLU A 146 12.78 4.74 4.42
N ARG A 147 12.05 4.15 5.38
CA ARG A 147 12.46 2.89 6.01
C ARG A 147 12.56 1.74 4.99
N LEU A 148 11.54 1.57 4.16
CA LEU A 148 11.49 0.48 3.17
C LEU A 148 12.61 0.60 2.12
N LEU A 149 12.98 1.82 1.70
CA LEU A 149 14.09 2.07 0.78
C LEU A 149 15.46 1.70 1.38
N ASN A 150 15.59 1.75 2.70
CA ASN A 150 16.84 1.41 3.41
C ASN A 150 16.96 -0.07 3.75
N LEU A 151 15.86 -0.84 3.65
CA LEU A 151 15.86 -2.28 3.89
C LEU A 151 16.35 -3.04 2.65
N PRO A 152 17.01 -4.20 2.83
CA PRO A 152 17.31 -5.09 1.71
C PRO A 152 16.00 -5.67 1.15
N HIS A 153 15.93 -5.88 -0.16
CA HIS A 153 14.79 -6.53 -0.82
C HIS A 153 14.82 -8.03 -0.54
N ARG A 154 14.21 -8.47 0.58
CA ARG A 154 14.09 -9.90 0.98
C ARG A 154 12.66 -10.30 1.30
N GLY A 155 11.69 -9.54 0.77
CA GLY A 155 10.28 -9.74 1.06
C GLY A 155 9.98 -9.55 2.54
N ILE A 156 9.14 -10.42 3.08
CA ILE A 156 8.69 -10.33 4.47
C ILE A 156 9.81 -10.48 5.50
N GLU A 157 10.90 -11.16 5.16
CA GLU A 157 12.03 -11.41 6.07
C GLU A 157 12.80 -10.13 6.42
N ALA A 158 12.66 -9.07 5.63
CA ALA A 158 13.30 -7.78 5.88
C ALA A 158 12.46 -6.84 6.75
N LEU A 159 11.22 -7.21 7.09
CA LEU A 159 10.34 -6.40 7.91
C LEU A 159 10.57 -6.75 9.39
N ASP A 160 11.13 -5.81 10.15
CA ASP A 160 11.30 -5.89 11.62
C ASP A 160 10.32 -4.93 12.33
#